data_AF-A0A519VZ13-F1
#
_entry.id   AF-A0A519VZ13-F1
#
_cell.length_a   1.000
_cell.length_b   1.000
_cell.length_c   1.000
_cell.angle_alpha   90.00
_cell.angle_beta   90.00
_cell.angle_gamma   90.00
#
_symmetry.space_group_name_H-M   'P 1'
#
loop_
_entity.id
_entity.type
_entity.pdbx_description
1 polymer ?
#
loop_
_entity_poly.entity_id
_entity_poly.type
_entity_poly.pdbx_seq_one_letter_code
_entity_poly.pdbx_strand_id
1 'polypeptide(L)' 'VKPPTKEAKAWMLGVAWRALKFTSLFTRNEPSITKDTAKSSITLSYYNNNKVIEQTGIVFKPLAQSITEITQHLK' A
#
# COMPACT_ATOMS: atom_id res chain seq x y z
N VAL A 1 -10.81 -4.91 -14.25
CA VAL A 1 -9.56 -4.27 -14.73
C VAL A 1 -8.50 -5.35 -14.95
N LYS A 2 -7.64 -5.24 -15.98
CA LYS A 2 -6.58 -6.24 -16.22
C LYS A 2 -5.53 -6.17 -15.09
N PRO A 3 -5.11 -7.31 -14.49
CA PRO A 3 -4.14 -7.28 -13.41
C PRO A 3 -2.77 -6.79 -13.90
N PRO A 4 -2.00 -6.09 -13.04
CA PRO A 4 -0.63 -5.71 -13.37
C PRO A 4 0.22 -6.97 -13.54
N THR A 5 0.94 -7.05 -14.66
CA THR A 5 1.82 -8.19 -14.97
C THR A 5 3.31 -7.84 -14.83
N LYS A 6 3.62 -6.61 -14.43
CA LYS A 6 4.99 -6.10 -14.27
C LYS A 6 5.12 -5.45 -12.91
N GLU A 7 6.18 -5.83 -12.20
CA GLU A 7 6.53 -5.22 -10.92
C GLU A 7 6.94 -3.76 -11.11
N ALA A 8 6.42 -2.88 -10.24
CA ALA A 8 6.80 -1.47 -10.21
C ALA A 8 8.16 -1.31 -9.53
N LYS A 9 9.19 -0.97 -10.31
CA LYS A 9 10.55 -0.75 -9.79
C LYS A 9 10.65 0.60 -9.06
N ALA A 10 11.59 0.70 -8.12
CA ALA A 10 11.83 1.94 -7.35
C ALA A 10 12.03 3.19 -8.23
N TRP A 11 12.75 3.07 -9.35
CA TRP A 11 12.94 4.20 -10.27
C TRP A 11 11.65 4.64 -10.96
N MET A 12 10.74 3.70 -11.27
CA MET A 12 9.44 3.98 -11.88
C MET A 12 8.57 4.79 -10.91
N LEU A 13 8.50 4.34 -9.65
CA LEU A 13 7.79 5.05 -8.59
C LEU A 13 8.40 6.43 -8.35
N GLY A 14 9.74 6.53 -8.40
CA GLY A 14 10.48 7.78 -8.33
C GLY A 14 10.05 8.80 -9.40
N VAL A 15 9.86 8.35 -10.64
CA VAL A 15 9.35 9.20 -11.72
C VAL A 15 7.86 9.52 -11.52
N ALA A 16 7.07 8.51 -11.15
CA ALA A 16 5.61 8.64 -11.01
C ALA A 16 5.19 9.71 -9.99
N TRP A 17 5.74 9.70 -8.77
CA TRP A 17 5.34 10.68 -7.75
C TRP A 17 5.76 12.11 -8.11
N ARG A 18 6.89 12.27 -8.83
CA ARG A 18 7.35 13.59 -9.30
C ARG A 18 6.43 14.13 -10.40
N ALA A 19 6.08 13.29 -11.37
CA ALA A 19 5.15 13.67 -12.43
C ALA A 19 3.79 14.06 -11.84
N LEU A 20 3.24 13.24 -10.93
CA LEU A 20 1.95 13.53 -10.28
C LEU A 20 2.00 14.78 -9.39
N LYS A 21 3.10 15.00 -8.66
CA LYS A 21 3.31 16.24 -7.90
C LYS A 21 3.42 17.46 -8.81
N PHE A 22 4.01 17.34 -9.99
CA PHE A 22 4.05 18.44 -10.95
C PHE A 22 2.64 18.74 -11.49
N THR A 23 1.89 17.72 -11.91
CA THR A 23 0.51 17.89 -12.40
C THR A 23 -0.44 18.40 -11.31
N SER A 24 -0.22 18.05 -10.04
CA SER A 24 -1.04 18.55 -8.93
C SER A 24 -0.91 20.06 -8.73
N LEU A 25 0.23 20.67 -9.09
CA LEU A 25 0.40 22.13 -9.02
C LEU A 25 -0.53 22.88 -9.98
N PHE A 26 -0.84 22.29 -11.14
CA PHE A 26 -1.73 22.89 -12.14
C PHE A 26 -3.20 22.52 -11.88
N THR A 27 -3.45 21.26 -11.49
CA THR A 27 -4.82 20.76 -11.29
C THR A 27 -5.39 21.07 -9.91
N ARG A 28 -4.54 21.48 -8.94
CA ARG A 28 -4.89 21.72 -7.53
C ARG A 28 -5.43 20.49 -6.78
N ASN A 29 -5.47 19.34 -7.43
CA ASN A 29 -5.91 18.07 -6.86
C ASN A 29 -4.75 17.35 -6.16
N GLU A 30 -5.06 16.53 -5.16
CA GLU A 30 -4.04 15.72 -4.50
C GLU A 30 -3.46 14.65 -5.46
N PRO A 31 -2.14 14.44 -5.46
CA PRO A 31 -1.52 13.45 -6.31
C PRO A 31 -1.85 12.03 -5.84
N SER A 32 -2.30 11.18 -6.76
CA SER A 32 -2.67 9.78 -6.43
C SER A 32 -1.50 8.92 -5.93
N ILE A 33 -0.26 9.29 -6.26
CA ILE A 33 0.96 8.69 -5.68
C ILE A 33 1.83 9.83 -5.16
N THR A 34 2.09 9.81 -3.86
CA THR A 34 2.95 10.75 -3.15
C THR A 34 4.36 10.20 -2.99
N LYS A 35 5.31 11.07 -2.63
CA LYS A 35 6.69 10.65 -2.34
C LYS A 35 6.74 9.57 -1.25
N ASP A 36 5.91 9.70 -0.22
CA ASP A 36 5.91 8.80 0.92
C ASP A 36 5.28 7.45 0.57
N THR A 37 4.15 7.44 -0.14
CA THR A 37 3.52 6.19 -0.63
C THR A 37 4.40 5.46 -1.66
N ALA A 38 5.11 6.20 -2.53
CA ALA A 38 6.10 5.62 -3.43
C ALA A 38 7.25 4.95 -2.67
N LYS A 39 7.72 5.54 -1.57
CA LYS A 39 8.80 4.97 -0.76
C LYS A 39 8.33 3.78 0.07
N SER A 40 7.18 3.91 0.76
CA SER A 40 6.69 2.88 1.67
C SER A 40 6.20 1.62 0.94
N SER A 41 5.65 1.75 -0.26
CA SER A 41 5.10 0.60 -1.01
C SER A 41 6.14 -0.46 -1.40
N ILE A 42 7.42 -0.09 -1.48
CA ILE A 42 8.53 -1.02 -1.78
C ILE A 42 9.42 -1.31 -0.56
N THR A 43 9.12 -0.70 0.59
CA THR A 43 9.86 -0.93 1.82
C THR A 43 9.26 -2.14 2.55
N LEU A 44 10.11 -3.12 2.89
CA LEU A 44 9.69 -4.25 3.72
C LEU A 44 9.60 -3.83 5.19
N SER A 45 8.38 -3.89 5.73
CA SER A 45 8.09 -3.59 7.13
C SER A 45 7.61 -4.86 7.83
N TYR A 46 8.28 -5.22 8.93
CA TYR A 46 7.96 -6.40 9.73
C TYR A 46 7.20 -5.99 10.99
N TYR A 47 6.11 -6.68 11.28
CA TYR A 47 5.25 -6.41 12.43
C TYR A 47 5.06 -7.68 13.27
N ASN A 48 5.02 -7.49 14.59
CA ASN A 48 4.73 -8.54 15.56
C ASN A 48 3.63 -8.04 16.50
N ASN A 49 2.61 -8.87 16.74
CA ASN A 49 1.44 -8.55 17.55
C ASN A 49 1.41 -9.27 18.91
N ASN A 50 2.48 -9.99 19.30
CA ASN A 50 2.55 -10.77 20.54
C ASN A 50 2.24 -9.91 21.76
N LYS A 51 2.81 -8.71 21.85
CA LYS A 51 2.53 -7.77 22.94
C LYS A 51 1.03 -7.46 23.08
N VAL A 52 0.32 -7.30 21.97
CA VAL A 52 -1.13 -7.02 22.01
C VAL A 52 -1.89 -8.25 22.48
N ILE A 53 -1.55 -9.43 21.96
CA ILE A 53 -2.18 -10.70 22.35
C ILE A 53 -2.00 -10.94 23.84
N GLU A 54 -0.76 -10.83 24.35
CA GLU A 54 -0.42 -11.09 25.75
C GLU A 54 -1.13 -10.14 26.73
N GLN A 55 -1.29 -8.87 26.36
CA GLN A 55 -1.86 -7.87 27.26
C GLN A 55 -3.39 -7.77 27.19
N THR A 56 -4.00 -8.24 26.10
CA THR A 56 -5.45 -8.04 25.86
C THR A 56 -6.24 -9.34 25.71
N GLY A 57 -5.57 -10.47 25.45
CA GLY A 57 -6.23 -11.74 25.12
C GLY A 57 -6.92 -11.77 23.76
N ILE A 58 -6.73 -10.74 22.91
CA ILE A 58 -7.34 -10.67 21.57
C ILE A 58 -6.77 -11.78 20.68
N VAL A 59 -7.66 -12.53 20.03
CA VAL A 59 -7.32 -13.51 18.99
C VAL A 59 -7.47 -12.85 17.62
N PHE A 60 -6.35 -12.63 16.94
CA PHE A 60 -6.35 -12.02 15.60
C PHE A 60 -6.70 -13.06 14.52
N LYS A 61 -7.55 -12.65 13.57
CA LYS A 61 -7.79 -13.43 12.34
C LYS A 61 -6.48 -13.57 11.55
N PRO A 62 -6.14 -14.75 11.00
CA PRO A 62 -4.98 -14.92 10.12
C PRO A 62 -5.02 -13.96 8.92
N LEU A 63 -3.90 -13.31 8.62
CA LEU A 63 -3.82 -12.29 7.57
C LEU A 63 -4.27 -12.82 6.19
N ALA A 64 -3.90 -14.06 5.85
CA ALA A 64 -4.26 -14.70 4.59
C ALA A 64 -5.78 -14.85 4.43
N GLN A 65 -6.49 -15.12 5.53
CA GLN A 65 -7.96 -15.22 5.52
C GLN A 65 -8.57 -13.85 5.23
N SER A 66 -8.11 -12.79 5.92
CA SER A 66 -8.59 -11.42 5.72
C SER A 66 -8.40 -10.94 4.27
N ILE A 67 -7.24 -11.23 3.65
CA ILE A 67 -6.97 -10.88 2.25
C ILE A 67 -7.97 -11.58 1.31
N THR A 68 -8.22 -12.86 1.53
CA THR A 68 -9.14 -13.66 0.71
C THR A 68 -10.56 -13.11 0.79
N GLU A 69 -11.07 -12.88 2.00
CA GLU A 69 -12.41 -12.34 2.22
C GLU A 69 -12.59 -10.97 1.55
N ILE A 70 -11.65 -10.04 1.75
CA ILE A 70 -11.74 -8.67 1.19
C ILE A 70 -11.71 -8.70 -0.34
N THR A 71 -10.81 -9.48 -0.94
CA THR A 71 -10.65 -9.53 -2.40
C THR A 71 -11.85 -10.17 -3.10
N GLN A 72 -12.60 -11.06 -2.44
CA GLN A 72 -13.84 -11.63 -2.99
C GLN A 72 -14.97 -10.59 -3.15
N HIS A 73 -14.96 -9.52 -2.35
CA HIS A 73 -15.95 -8.44 -2.41
C HIS A 73 -15.60 -7.34 -3.43
N LEU A 74 -14.35 -7.32 -3.92
CA LEU A 74 -13.87 -6.40 -4.95
C LEU A 74 -14.12 -7.02 -6.35
N LYS A 75 -15.39 -7.06 -6.79
CA LYS A 75 -15.75 -7.42 -8.17
C LYS A 75 -15.56 -6.25 -9.13
#